data_AF-A0A2N9BIZ4-F1
#
_entry.id   AF-A0A2N9BIZ4-F1
#
_cell.length_a   1.000
_cell.length_b   1.000
_cell.length_c   1.000
_cell.angle_alpha   90.00
_cell.angle_beta   90.00
_cell.angle_gamma   90.00
#
_symmetry.space_group_name_H-M   'P 1'
#
loop_
_entity.id
_entity.type
_entity.pdbx_description
1 polymer ?
#
loop_
_entity_poly.entity_id
_entity_poly.type
_entity_poly.pdbx_seq_one_letter_code
_entity_poly.pdbx_strand_id
1 'polypeptide(L)'
;MLRIIDARTGEPVDAAPARRGLTRVEVHAPGSDMTNLRVLLVADLLVRALELGGTPVWALLTGGHRQAELRADAMALGIRPFEDSPDLSAGLGEAQVVHVAAEGGAAPDGVRIAVAPVETTGAATPVGEPAASATEVGGSAVSDASNGRSAGSGSPGGESARSGASSGRSAGSGLPGGEAAGGASSGRSAGSGSPGGESARSGASSGRSALSGLAVGESAVPGASSGRSVESGPPGGESAESSPSGGQSVGSEPLRGVDPAVLRLALFTRHHNAPVRLEADVLGEAQATLVRWRRAVARWARRPSRPVPDDVRGRLRDAWDDDLDVPRVLDVLRGVENEPDLPDGARFETYAYADRLLGLDLTRDLGAPS
;
A
#
# COMPACT_ATOMS: atom_id res chain seq x y z
N MET A 1 1.72 -11.31 -13.69
CA MET A 1 2.85 -10.36 -13.71
C MET A 1 2.21 -9.01 -13.59
N LEU A 2 2.74 -8.10 -12.77
CA LEU A 2 2.05 -6.85 -12.47
C LEU A 2 1.79 -6.03 -13.74
N ARG A 3 0.52 -5.88 -14.08
CA ARG A 3 0.00 -4.99 -15.12
C ARG A 3 -0.62 -3.78 -14.46
N ILE A 4 -0.49 -2.63 -15.10
CA ILE A 4 -1.08 -1.36 -14.68
C ILE A 4 -1.72 -0.67 -15.88
N ILE A 5 -2.78 0.10 -15.66
CA ILE A 5 -3.41 0.92 -16.69
C ILE A 5 -2.55 2.18 -16.87
N ASP A 6 -1.91 2.35 -18.04
CA ASP A 6 -1.19 3.60 -18.33
C ASP A 6 -2.20 4.72 -18.51
N ALA A 7 -2.29 5.62 -17.52
CA ALA A 7 -3.26 6.70 -17.47
C ALA A 7 -3.19 7.68 -18.67
N ARG A 8 -2.13 7.63 -19.47
CA ARG A 8 -2.03 8.40 -20.73
C ARG A 8 -2.77 7.75 -21.91
N THR A 9 -2.98 6.44 -21.89
CA THR A 9 -3.54 5.66 -23.00
C THR A 9 -4.83 4.93 -22.63
N GLY A 10 -5.04 4.63 -21.35
CA GLY A 10 -6.11 3.76 -20.86
C GLY A 10 -5.82 2.27 -21.06
N GLU A 11 -4.64 1.90 -21.57
CA GLU A 11 -4.31 0.52 -21.93
C GLU A 11 -3.49 -0.18 -20.83
N PRO A 12 -3.73 -1.49 -20.58
CA PRO A 12 -3.02 -2.28 -19.57
C PRO A 12 -1.62 -2.70 -20.05
N VAL A 13 -0.58 -2.12 -19.44
CA VAL A 13 0.85 -2.36 -19.72
C VAL A 13 1.53 -3.11 -18.58
N ASP A 14 2.63 -3.82 -18.88
CA ASP A 14 3.44 -4.47 -17.85
C ASP A 14 4.27 -3.43 -17.06
N ALA A 15 4.09 -3.37 -15.73
CA ALA A 15 4.83 -2.45 -14.86
C ALA A 15 6.33 -2.79 -14.78
N ALA A 16 6.69 -4.05 -15.06
CA ALA A 16 8.05 -4.58 -15.05
C ALA A 16 8.24 -5.60 -16.19
N PRO A 17 8.46 -5.15 -17.44
CA PRO A 17 8.48 -6.03 -18.62
C PRO A 17 9.61 -7.07 -18.59
N ALA A 18 10.68 -6.83 -17.83
CA ALA A 18 11.75 -7.79 -17.60
C ALA A 18 11.77 -8.26 -16.13
N ARG A 19 11.59 -9.56 -15.89
CA ARG A 19 11.55 -10.21 -14.55
C ARG A 19 12.79 -10.00 -13.65
N ARG A 20 13.86 -9.39 -14.16
CA ARG A 20 15.07 -9.01 -13.43
C ARG A 20 15.60 -7.63 -13.84
N GLY A 21 14.84 -6.88 -14.64
CA GLY A 21 15.16 -5.49 -14.96
C GLY A 21 14.89 -4.61 -13.75
N LEU A 22 15.73 -3.61 -13.52
CA LEU A 22 15.44 -2.59 -12.53
C LEU A 22 14.21 -1.80 -12.98
N THR A 23 13.17 -1.78 -12.14
CA THR A 23 12.02 -0.89 -12.35
C THR A 23 12.22 0.36 -11.49
N ARG A 24 12.13 1.53 -12.10
CA ARG A 24 12.19 2.81 -11.38
C ARG A 24 10.77 3.30 -11.14
N VAL A 25 10.44 3.62 -9.90
CA VAL A 25 9.17 4.25 -9.52
C VAL A 25 9.47 5.71 -9.21
N GLU A 26 8.97 6.64 -10.03
CA GLU A 26 9.15 8.08 -9.83
C GLU A 26 7.83 8.69 -9.34
N VAL A 27 7.82 9.22 -8.12
CA VAL A 27 6.61 9.70 -7.45
C VAL A 27 6.55 11.21 -7.49
N HIS A 28 5.49 11.77 -8.07
CA HIS A 28 5.32 13.21 -8.29
C HIS A 28 4.27 13.76 -7.32
N ALA A 29 4.73 14.22 -6.15
CA ALA A 29 3.90 14.78 -5.08
C ALA A 29 4.34 16.22 -4.73
N PRO A 30 3.83 17.25 -5.44
CA PRO A 30 4.23 18.64 -5.25
C PRO A 30 3.56 19.36 -4.06
N GLY A 31 2.49 18.79 -3.48
CA GLY A 31 1.74 19.35 -2.35
C GLY A 31 1.83 18.47 -1.09
N SER A 32 1.31 18.97 0.04
CA SER A 32 1.29 18.26 1.33
C SER A 32 -0.12 17.79 1.74
N ASP A 33 -1.08 17.79 0.82
CA ASP A 33 -2.46 17.40 1.08
C ASP A 33 -2.66 15.86 1.09
N MET A 34 -3.87 15.43 1.46
CA MET A 34 -4.24 14.02 1.53
C MET A 34 -4.20 13.30 0.16
N THR A 35 -4.34 14.02 -0.96
CA THR A 35 -4.18 13.43 -2.30
C THR A 35 -2.71 13.11 -2.57
N ASN A 36 -1.79 14.01 -2.20
CA ASN A 36 -0.35 13.78 -2.27
C ASN A 36 0.09 12.65 -1.33
N LEU A 37 -0.52 12.54 -0.13
CA LEU A 37 -0.29 11.39 0.76
C LEU A 37 -0.79 10.07 0.14
N ARG A 38 -1.95 10.08 -0.54
CA ARG A 38 -2.45 8.91 -1.29
C ARG A 38 -1.54 8.54 -2.48
N VAL A 39 -0.94 9.52 -3.16
CA VAL A 39 0.06 9.30 -4.21
C VAL A 39 1.26 8.53 -3.66
N LEU A 40 1.81 8.94 -2.51
CA LEU A 40 2.88 8.21 -1.82
C LEU A 40 2.44 6.80 -1.37
N LEU A 41 1.19 6.65 -0.91
CA LEU A 41 0.64 5.35 -0.49
C LEU A 41 0.52 4.35 -1.66
N VAL A 42 0.03 4.81 -2.81
CA VAL A 42 -0.07 4.00 -4.04
C VAL A 42 1.32 3.65 -4.57
N ALA A 43 2.29 4.56 -4.46
CA ALA A 43 3.68 4.25 -4.80
C ALA A 43 4.30 3.20 -3.88
N ASP A 44 4.11 3.27 -2.54
CA ASP A 44 4.60 2.24 -1.62
C ASP A 44 3.95 0.87 -1.89
N LEU A 45 2.66 0.86 -2.22
CA LEU A 45 1.93 -0.32 -2.66
C LEU A 45 2.53 -0.92 -3.94
N LEU A 46 2.82 -0.10 -4.97
CA LEU A 46 3.47 -0.52 -6.21
C LEU A 46 4.84 -1.15 -5.93
N VAL A 47 5.69 -0.49 -5.12
CA VAL A 47 7.01 -1.01 -4.76
C VAL A 47 6.88 -2.36 -4.05
N ARG A 48 5.94 -2.50 -3.09
CA ARG A 48 5.67 -3.77 -2.39
C ARG A 48 5.20 -4.88 -3.34
N ALA A 49 4.31 -4.57 -4.28
CA ALA A 49 3.81 -5.53 -5.27
C ALA A 49 4.93 -6.04 -6.19
N LEU A 50 5.78 -5.12 -6.68
CA LEU A 50 6.95 -5.43 -7.51
C LEU A 50 7.96 -6.33 -6.77
N GLU A 51 8.30 -6.00 -5.53
CA GLU A 51 9.21 -6.81 -4.68
C GLU A 51 8.62 -8.19 -4.35
N LEU A 52 7.32 -8.28 -4.05
CA LEU A 52 6.62 -9.56 -3.86
C LEU A 52 6.59 -10.41 -5.15
N GLY A 53 6.66 -9.77 -6.32
CA GLY A 53 6.90 -10.39 -7.62
C GLY A 53 8.36 -10.77 -7.88
N GLY A 54 9.31 -10.32 -7.05
CA GLY A 54 10.75 -10.54 -7.20
C GLY A 54 11.46 -9.53 -8.12
N THR A 55 10.80 -8.44 -8.48
CA THR A 55 11.38 -7.36 -9.31
C THR A 55 12.21 -6.42 -8.43
N PRO A 56 13.47 -6.11 -8.79
CA PRO A 56 14.23 -5.07 -8.10
C PRO A 56 13.66 -3.69 -8.44
N VAL A 57 13.45 -2.85 -7.41
CA VAL A 57 12.84 -1.52 -7.55
C VAL A 57 13.78 -0.45 -7.02
N TRP A 58 13.84 0.70 -7.70
CA TRP A 58 14.40 1.93 -7.15
C TRP A 58 13.31 2.99 -7.13
N ALA A 59 12.95 3.47 -5.93
CA ALA A 59 11.81 4.34 -5.72
C ALA A 59 12.29 5.76 -5.36
N LEU A 60 11.93 6.73 -6.19
CA LEU A 60 12.35 8.12 -6.12
C LEU A 60 11.14 9.03 -5.85
N LEU A 61 11.34 10.07 -5.05
CA LEU A 61 10.37 11.15 -4.86
C LEU A 61 10.87 12.42 -5.54
N THR A 62 10.04 13.00 -6.40
CA THR A 62 10.31 14.27 -7.08
C THR A 62 9.58 15.42 -6.37
N GLY A 63 10.26 16.56 -6.24
CA GLY A 63 9.76 17.75 -5.53
C GLY A 63 10.73 18.22 -4.45
N GLY A 64 10.92 19.54 -4.34
CA GLY A 64 11.95 20.12 -3.47
C GLY A 64 11.60 20.17 -1.98
N HIS A 65 12.46 20.86 -1.22
CA HIS A 65 12.52 21.02 0.25
C HIS A 65 11.22 21.25 1.06
N ARG A 66 10.05 21.48 0.43
CA ARG A 66 8.75 21.55 1.12
C ARG A 66 8.17 20.18 1.52
N GLN A 67 8.81 19.06 1.16
CA GLN A 67 8.30 17.71 1.42
C GLN A 67 8.54 17.16 2.84
N ALA A 68 9.20 17.89 3.75
CA ALA A 68 9.52 17.37 5.08
C ALA A 68 8.28 16.96 5.91
N GLU A 69 7.21 17.78 5.88
CA GLU A 69 5.93 17.49 6.55
C GLU A 69 5.26 16.26 5.92
N LEU A 70 5.12 16.24 4.58
CA LEU A 70 4.55 15.11 3.84
C LEU A 70 5.30 13.80 4.08
N ARG A 71 6.64 13.84 4.21
CA ARG A 71 7.47 12.66 4.54
C ARG A 71 7.23 12.18 5.96
N ALA A 72 7.08 13.08 6.94
CA ALA A 72 6.74 12.71 8.31
C ALA A 72 5.34 12.05 8.38
N ASP A 73 4.36 12.62 7.68
CA ASP A 73 3.00 12.06 7.54
C ASP A 73 3.02 10.69 6.86
N ALA A 74 3.81 10.52 5.80
CA ALA A 74 3.99 9.25 5.12
C ALA A 74 4.64 8.18 6.02
N MET A 75 5.70 8.55 6.75
CA MET A 75 6.34 7.67 7.73
C MET A 75 5.35 7.25 8.84
N ALA A 76 4.51 8.17 9.32
CA ALA A 76 3.44 7.85 10.27
C ALA A 76 2.44 6.84 9.68
N LEU A 77 2.13 6.93 8.38
CA LEU A 77 1.29 5.99 7.62
C LEU A 77 1.99 4.66 7.24
N GLY A 78 3.18 4.39 7.75
CA GLY A 78 3.95 3.17 7.44
C GLY A 78 4.41 3.06 5.99
N ILE A 79 4.39 4.17 5.24
CA ILE A 79 4.97 4.27 3.90
C ILE A 79 6.50 4.21 4.05
N ARG A 80 7.14 3.39 3.22
CA ARG A 80 8.61 3.30 3.21
C ARG A 80 9.21 4.57 2.60
N PRO A 81 10.39 5.01 3.07
CA PRO A 81 11.03 6.18 2.51
C PRO A 81 11.35 5.97 1.03
N PHE A 82 11.13 7.02 0.24
CA PHE A 82 11.60 7.14 -1.13
C PHE A 82 12.93 7.88 -1.10
N GLU A 83 13.86 7.50 -1.97
CA GLU A 83 15.09 8.27 -2.16
C GLU A 83 14.74 9.64 -2.77
N ASP A 84 15.46 10.69 -2.39
CA ASP A 84 15.42 11.94 -3.15
C ASP A 84 15.85 11.65 -4.59
N SER A 85 15.19 12.25 -5.59
CA SER A 85 15.66 12.16 -6.98
C SER A 85 16.85 13.10 -7.20
N PRO A 86 18.11 12.63 -7.31
CA PRO A 86 19.21 13.46 -7.78
C PRO A 86 19.06 13.72 -9.29
N ASP A 87 19.81 14.68 -9.83
CA ASP A 87 19.95 14.91 -11.29
C ASP A 87 20.59 13.73 -12.06
N LEU A 88 20.91 12.61 -11.37
CA LEU A 88 21.51 11.40 -11.93
C LEU A 88 20.53 10.54 -12.75
N SER A 89 19.36 11.07 -13.14
CA SER A 89 18.37 10.35 -13.97
C SER A 89 18.97 9.80 -15.27
N ALA A 90 20.00 10.48 -15.80
CA ALA A 90 20.80 10.12 -16.97
C ALA A 90 21.71 8.87 -16.80
N GLY A 91 21.89 8.34 -15.58
CA GLY A 91 22.91 7.33 -15.29
C GLY A 91 22.50 5.86 -15.42
N LEU A 92 21.20 5.53 -15.33
CA LEU A 92 20.70 4.13 -15.33
C LEU A 92 19.80 3.87 -16.55
N GLY A 93 20.42 3.68 -17.72
CA GLY A 93 19.72 3.36 -18.96
C GLY A 93 18.90 2.06 -18.91
N GLU A 94 17.94 1.94 -19.83
CA GLU A 94 17.05 0.77 -20.04
C GLU A 94 16.14 0.36 -18.85
N ALA A 95 16.19 1.04 -17.71
CA ALA A 95 15.23 0.81 -16.62
C ALA A 95 13.81 1.21 -17.05
N GLN A 96 12.82 0.34 -16.81
CA GLN A 96 11.41 0.71 -16.96
C GLN A 96 11.07 1.77 -15.92
N VAL A 97 10.60 2.95 -16.36
CA VAL A 97 10.12 4.00 -15.45
C VAL A 97 8.60 3.94 -15.37
N VAL A 98 8.08 3.93 -14.15
CA VAL A 98 6.66 4.08 -13.82
C VAL A 98 6.50 5.35 -12.99
N HIS A 99 5.73 6.30 -13.51
CA HIS A 99 5.41 7.55 -12.84
C HIS A 99 4.12 7.40 -12.03
N VAL A 100 4.15 7.76 -10.74
CA VAL A 100 2.94 7.81 -9.90
C VAL A 100 2.66 9.27 -9.56
N ALA A 101 1.49 9.76 -9.95
CA ALA A 101 1.11 11.17 -9.78
C ALA A 101 -0.39 11.31 -9.47
N ALA A 102 -0.80 12.46 -8.96
CA ALA A 102 -2.22 12.81 -8.90
C ALA A 102 -2.82 12.88 -10.33
N GLU A 103 -4.11 12.58 -10.45
CA GLU A 103 -4.85 12.71 -11.71
C GLU A 103 -4.72 14.12 -12.30
N GLY A 104 -4.46 14.21 -13.62
CA GLY A 104 -4.16 15.48 -14.30
C GLY A 104 -2.80 16.11 -13.95
N GLY A 105 -2.02 15.51 -13.04
CA GLY A 105 -0.71 15.98 -12.63
C GLY A 105 0.32 15.95 -13.75
N ALA A 106 1.19 16.96 -13.77
CA ALA A 106 2.36 16.99 -14.64
C ALA A 106 3.39 15.96 -14.16
N ALA A 107 3.73 15.02 -15.03
CA ALA A 107 4.83 14.08 -14.89
C ALA A 107 5.51 13.89 -16.26
N PRO A 108 6.75 13.39 -16.33
CA PRO A 108 7.44 13.12 -17.58
C PRO A 108 6.71 12.09 -18.46
N ASP A 109 7.23 11.92 -19.68
CA ASP A 109 6.85 10.81 -20.55
C ASP A 109 7.33 9.47 -19.95
N GLY A 110 6.45 8.46 -20.03
CA GLY A 110 6.64 7.15 -19.43
C GLY A 110 5.29 6.52 -19.05
N VAL A 111 5.31 5.28 -18.58
CA VAL A 111 4.10 4.61 -18.07
C VAL A 111 3.62 5.34 -16.82
N ARG A 112 2.32 5.64 -16.71
CA ARG A 112 1.78 6.46 -15.62
C ARG A 112 0.64 5.78 -14.87
N ILE A 113 0.73 5.78 -13.54
CA ILE A 113 -0.40 5.54 -12.63
C ILE A 113 -0.95 6.91 -12.21
N ALA A 114 -2.24 7.14 -12.45
CA ALA A 114 -2.94 8.34 -12.01
C ALA A 114 -3.77 8.05 -10.75
N VAL A 115 -3.50 8.80 -9.68
CA VAL A 115 -4.18 8.65 -8.39
C VAL A 115 -5.28 9.71 -8.28
N ALA A 116 -6.51 9.24 -8.18
CA ALA A 116 -7.69 10.10 -8.06
C ALA A 116 -7.71 10.85 -6.71
N PRO A 117 -8.37 12.03 -6.65
CA PRO A 117 -8.32 12.92 -5.49
C PRO A 117 -8.90 12.31 -4.21
N VAL A 118 -8.45 12.85 -3.08
CA VAL A 118 -9.04 12.61 -1.76
C VAL A 118 -9.77 13.86 -1.29
N GLU A 119 -11.08 13.73 -1.15
CA GLU A 119 -11.96 14.74 -0.54
C GLU A 119 -11.97 14.50 0.97
N THR A 120 -11.33 15.38 1.73
CA THR A 120 -11.50 15.47 3.18
C THR A 120 -12.65 16.43 3.46
N THR A 121 -13.64 16.03 4.26
CA THR A 121 -14.62 17.00 4.79
C THR A 121 -13.88 17.95 5.72
N GLY A 122 -13.57 19.15 5.22
CA GLY A 122 -13.11 20.26 6.06
C GLY A 122 -14.16 20.51 7.14
N ALA A 123 -13.72 20.81 8.36
CA ALA A 123 -14.61 21.08 9.48
C ALA A 123 -15.73 22.01 9.02
N ALA A 124 -16.98 21.55 9.14
CA ALA A 124 -18.13 22.27 8.61
C ALA A 124 -18.12 23.69 9.18
N THR A 125 -17.85 24.68 8.32
CA THR A 125 -18.03 26.08 8.69
C THR A 125 -19.46 26.19 9.19
N PRO A 126 -19.71 26.63 10.44
CA PRO A 126 -21.08 26.76 10.91
C PRO A 126 -21.75 27.77 9.98
N VAL A 127 -22.66 27.28 9.13
CA VAL A 127 -23.50 28.13 8.30
C VAL A 127 -24.28 28.99 9.29
N GLY A 128 -23.91 30.27 9.36
CA GLY A 128 -24.46 31.18 10.36
C GLY A 128 -25.98 31.12 10.33
N GLU A 129 -26.58 31.03 11.51
CA GLU A 129 -28.03 30.99 11.65
C GLU A 129 -28.67 32.13 10.83
N PRO A 130 -29.67 31.85 9.98
CA PRO A 130 -30.41 32.92 9.35
C PRO A 130 -31.12 33.69 10.45
N ALA A 131 -30.81 34.99 10.56
CA ALA A 131 -31.32 35.86 11.62
C ALA A 131 -32.86 35.86 11.61
N ALA A 132 -33.45 35.15 12.57
CA ALA A 132 -34.89 35.15 12.80
C ALA A 132 -35.29 36.51 13.38
N SER A 133 -35.89 37.36 12.54
CA SER A 133 -36.46 38.63 12.99
C SER A 133 -37.70 38.38 13.84
N ALA A 134 -37.69 38.94 15.05
CA ALA A 134 -38.82 38.86 15.97
C ALA A 134 -39.99 39.75 15.49
N THR A 135 -41.20 39.17 15.48
CA THR A 135 -42.45 39.92 15.63
C THR A 135 -43.42 39.08 16.46
N GLU A 136 -43.50 39.36 17.76
CA GLU A 136 -44.62 38.88 18.59
C GLU A 136 -45.86 39.76 18.37
N VAL A 137 -47.01 39.16 18.09
CA VAL A 137 -48.32 39.71 18.51
C VAL A 137 -49.22 38.55 18.93
N GLY A 138 -49.75 38.64 20.15
CA GLY A 138 -50.41 37.57 20.91
C GLY A 138 -51.74 36.99 20.40
N GLY A 139 -52.23 35.98 21.14
CA GLY A 139 -53.54 35.37 20.91
C GLY A 139 -53.79 34.16 21.84
N SER A 140 -54.66 34.32 22.83
CA SER A 140 -54.95 33.31 23.87
C SER A 140 -55.83 32.14 23.42
N ALA A 141 -55.42 30.93 23.85
CA ALA A 141 -56.24 29.91 24.52
C ALA A 141 -57.27 29.01 23.77
N VAL A 142 -57.66 27.96 24.52
CA VAL A 142 -58.78 27.00 24.42
C VAL A 142 -58.79 25.90 23.33
N SER A 143 -58.46 24.68 23.79
CA SER A 143 -59.16 23.38 23.61
C SER A 143 -60.00 23.09 22.35
N ASP A 144 -59.78 21.93 21.73
CA ASP A 144 -60.68 20.77 21.93
C ASP A 144 -59.99 19.42 21.57
N ALA A 145 -60.71 18.30 21.77
CA ALA A 145 -60.18 16.95 21.75
C ALA A 145 -60.54 16.10 20.50
N SER A 146 -59.90 14.93 20.45
CA SER A 146 -60.45 13.63 20.00
C SER A 146 -60.17 13.10 18.58
N ASN A 147 -59.94 11.78 18.58
CA ASN A 147 -60.02 10.78 17.50
C ASN A 147 -59.02 10.83 16.32
N GLY A 148 -58.57 9.68 15.79
CA GLY A 148 -59.05 8.31 16.03
C GLY A 148 -58.01 7.20 15.79
N ARG A 149 -58.29 6.04 16.41
CA ARG A 149 -57.60 4.77 16.15
C ARG A 149 -58.08 4.15 14.83
N SER A 150 -57.26 3.28 14.25
CA SER A 150 -57.77 2.05 13.60
C SER A 150 -56.73 0.93 13.65
N ALA A 151 -57.22 -0.29 13.80
CA ALA A 151 -56.44 -1.52 13.91
C ALA A 151 -57.15 -2.64 13.13
N GLY A 152 -56.39 -3.66 12.75
CA GLY A 152 -56.87 -4.92 12.17
C GLY A 152 -55.68 -5.66 11.57
N SER A 153 -55.13 -6.77 12.08
CA SER A 153 -55.72 -8.04 12.55
C SER A 153 -56.36 -8.87 11.42
N GLY A 154 -55.69 -9.96 11.02
CA GLY A 154 -56.16 -10.83 9.94
C GLY A 154 -55.26 -12.05 9.65
N SER A 155 -55.28 -13.03 10.56
CA SER A 155 -54.96 -14.46 10.30
C SER A 155 -56.25 -15.25 10.66
N PRO A 156 -56.58 -16.41 10.05
CA PRO A 156 -55.88 -17.67 10.38
C PRO A 156 -55.94 -18.85 9.35
N GLY A 157 -55.22 -19.94 9.67
CA GLY A 157 -55.50 -21.33 9.24
C GLY A 157 -55.15 -21.70 7.79
N GLY A 158 -54.75 -22.92 7.44
CA GLY A 158 -54.37 -24.17 8.13
C GLY A 158 -53.57 -24.99 7.10
N GLU A 159 -53.16 -26.26 7.20
CA GLU A 159 -53.11 -27.33 8.20
C GLU A 159 -52.58 -28.58 7.44
N SER A 160 -52.13 -29.63 8.15
CA SER A 160 -51.81 -30.97 7.58
C SER A 160 -50.59 -31.07 6.60
N ALA A 161 -49.86 -32.19 6.49
CA ALA A 161 -49.99 -33.53 7.08
C ALA A 161 -48.62 -34.15 7.47
N ARG A 162 -48.66 -35.26 8.22
CA ARG A 162 -47.50 -36.11 8.59
C ARG A 162 -47.53 -37.46 7.86
N SER A 163 -46.36 -37.93 7.40
CA SER A 163 -46.04 -39.34 7.09
C SER A 163 -44.55 -39.44 6.71
N GLY A 164 -43.74 -40.47 7.01
CA GLY A 164 -43.93 -41.71 7.78
C GLY A 164 -42.75 -42.68 7.52
N ALA A 165 -42.37 -43.51 8.51
CA ALA A 165 -41.65 -44.80 8.43
C ALA A 165 -40.64 -45.07 7.25
N SER A 166 -39.32 -45.13 7.47
CA SER A 166 -38.49 -46.21 8.07
C SER A 166 -38.05 -47.37 7.14
N SER A 167 -36.73 -47.62 7.05
CA SER A 167 -35.99 -48.88 6.72
C SER A 167 -34.68 -48.54 5.96
N GLY A 168 -33.55 -49.27 6.03
CA GLY A 168 -33.19 -50.38 6.94
C GLY A 168 -32.35 -51.49 6.27
N ARG A 169 -30.99 -51.38 6.28
CA ARG A 169 -29.93 -52.43 6.09
C ARG A 169 -28.57 -51.72 5.88
N SER A 170 -27.41 -52.04 6.46
CA SER A 170 -26.75 -53.32 6.85
C SER A 170 -26.23 -54.15 5.65
N ALA A 171 -24.99 -54.65 5.59
CA ALA A 171 -23.76 -54.45 6.39
C ALA A 171 -22.56 -55.14 5.71
N GLY A 172 -21.33 -54.84 6.17
CA GLY A 172 -20.12 -55.66 6.05
C GLY A 172 -19.21 -55.40 4.82
N SER A 173 -17.89 -55.65 4.83
CA SER A 173 -16.89 -55.97 5.87
C SER A 173 -15.66 -56.54 5.13
N GLY A 174 -14.42 -56.09 5.38
CA GLY A 174 -13.26 -56.67 4.70
C GLY A 174 -11.92 -55.93 4.86
N LEU A 175 -11.30 -56.03 6.03
CA LEU A 175 -9.83 -55.99 6.24
C LEU A 175 -9.35 -57.47 6.38
N PRO A 176 -8.05 -57.84 6.57
CA PRO A 176 -6.86 -57.03 6.89
C PRO A 176 -5.50 -57.47 6.27
N GLY A 177 -4.40 -56.83 6.73
CA GLY A 177 -3.01 -57.38 6.76
C GLY A 177 -2.06 -56.86 5.69
N GLY A 178 -0.77 -56.59 5.93
CA GLY A 178 0.07 -56.55 7.16
C GLY A 178 1.40 -55.84 6.83
N GLU A 179 1.92 -54.95 7.68
CA GLU A 179 2.98 -55.18 8.70
C GLU A 179 4.46 -55.02 8.25
N ALA A 180 5.25 -54.48 9.19
CA ALA A 180 6.71 -54.66 9.42
C ALA A 180 7.79 -53.77 8.71
N ALA A 181 8.21 -52.72 9.44
CA ALA A 181 9.54 -52.57 10.08
C ALA A 181 10.84 -52.21 9.30
N GLY A 182 11.66 -51.36 9.96
CA GLY A 182 13.09 -51.12 9.69
C GLY A 182 13.40 -50.04 8.63
N GLY A 183 14.46 -49.22 8.73
CA GLY A 183 15.46 -49.06 9.78
C GLY A 183 16.81 -48.54 9.25
N ALA A 184 17.53 -47.79 10.08
CA ALA A 184 18.96 -47.41 9.96
C ALA A 184 19.40 -46.31 8.96
N SER A 185 20.46 -45.63 9.41
CA SER A 185 21.17 -44.49 8.82
C SER A 185 22.52 -44.91 8.22
N SER A 186 22.94 -44.31 7.09
CA SER A 186 24.33 -44.05 6.63
C SER A 186 24.28 -43.64 5.14
N GLY A 187 25.24 -42.95 4.54
CA GLY A 187 26.53 -42.45 5.04
C GLY A 187 27.10 -41.35 4.13
N ARG A 188 28.40 -41.05 4.28
CA ARG A 188 29.10 -39.91 3.65
C ARG A 188 29.64 -40.22 2.24
N SER A 189 29.98 -39.13 1.52
CA SER A 189 31.28 -38.90 0.84
C SER A 189 31.25 -38.63 -0.67
N ALA A 190 31.79 -37.45 -1.00
CA ALA A 190 32.64 -37.06 -2.12
C ALA A 190 32.81 -37.99 -3.35
N GLY A 191 32.67 -37.39 -4.53
CA GLY A 191 33.12 -37.94 -5.82
C GLY A 191 33.37 -36.82 -6.84
N SER A 192 34.61 -36.37 -6.95
CA SER A 192 35.07 -35.46 -8.02
C SER A 192 35.13 -36.18 -9.37
N GLY A 193 34.64 -35.55 -10.46
CA GLY A 193 34.71 -36.17 -11.78
C GLY A 193 34.25 -35.29 -12.96
N SER A 194 35.12 -34.40 -13.42
CA SER A 194 35.26 -34.12 -14.86
C SER A 194 36.30 -35.11 -15.41
N PRO A 195 36.23 -35.61 -16.67
CA PRO A 195 36.52 -34.75 -17.84
C PRO A 195 35.83 -35.16 -19.17
N GLY A 196 36.12 -34.40 -20.23
CA GLY A 196 35.82 -34.73 -21.64
C GLY A 196 34.54 -34.08 -22.18
N GLY A 197 34.53 -33.26 -23.24
CA GLY A 197 35.63 -32.74 -24.06
C GLY A 197 35.48 -33.13 -25.53
N GLU A 198 35.11 -32.18 -26.39
CA GLU A 198 35.38 -32.20 -27.82
C GLU A 198 35.44 -30.78 -28.42
N SER A 199 35.85 -30.67 -29.68
CA SER A 199 36.68 -29.56 -30.14
C SER A 199 36.14 -28.77 -31.33
N ALA A 200 36.57 -27.50 -31.38
CA ALA A 200 36.84 -26.70 -32.57
C ALA A 200 35.68 -26.28 -33.50
N ARG A 201 35.61 -24.95 -33.73
CA ARG A 201 36.18 -24.38 -34.98
C ARG A 201 36.57 -22.91 -34.80
N SER A 202 37.53 -22.49 -35.60
CA SER A 202 38.25 -21.22 -35.52
C SER A 202 37.71 -20.14 -36.47
N GLY A 203 37.78 -18.89 -36.06
CA GLY A 203 37.72 -17.71 -36.94
C GLY A 203 38.43 -16.54 -36.25
N ALA A 204 39.47 -15.99 -36.87
CA ALA A 204 40.36 -15.00 -36.24
C ALA A 204 40.42 -13.69 -37.04
N SER A 205 40.59 -12.57 -36.33
CA SER A 205 41.22 -11.36 -36.86
C SER A 205 41.89 -10.57 -35.71
N SER A 206 43.01 -9.90 -36.01
CA SER A 206 44.06 -9.56 -35.05
C SER A 206 44.20 -8.07 -34.73
N GLY A 207 44.86 -7.75 -33.59
CA GLY A 207 45.36 -6.42 -33.20
C GLY A 207 45.18 -6.17 -31.69
N ARG A 208 46.15 -6.33 -30.76
CA ARG A 208 47.57 -5.86 -30.69
C ARG A 208 47.71 -4.37 -31.04
N SER A 209 48.45 -3.52 -30.32
CA SER A 209 49.32 -3.59 -29.12
C SER A 209 49.64 -2.14 -28.68
N ALA A 210 50.05 -1.78 -27.45
CA ALA A 210 50.19 -2.43 -26.14
C ALA A 210 50.31 -1.32 -25.04
N LEU A 211 50.58 -1.66 -23.77
CA LEU A 211 50.84 -0.68 -22.69
C LEU A 211 52.27 -0.78 -22.13
N SER A 212 52.96 0.37 -22.10
CA SER A 212 54.20 0.71 -21.37
C SER A 212 54.41 2.21 -21.57
N GLY A 213 54.85 3.04 -20.63
CA GLY A 213 55.23 2.80 -19.23
C GLY A 213 56.25 3.86 -18.80
N LEU A 214 56.05 4.49 -17.63
CA LEU A 214 56.99 5.36 -16.91
C LEU A 214 57.42 6.69 -17.57
N ALA A 215 57.17 7.81 -16.88
CA ALA A 215 58.24 8.71 -16.40
C ALA A 215 57.70 9.70 -15.34
N VAL A 216 58.41 9.83 -14.22
CA VAL A 216 58.25 10.90 -13.23
C VAL A 216 59.22 12.03 -13.59
N GLY A 217 58.81 13.29 -13.43
CA GLY A 217 59.65 14.46 -13.70
C GLY A 217 59.16 15.69 -12.94
N GLU A 218 59.85 15.99 -11.84
CA GLU A 218 59.58 17.09 -10.90
C GLU A 218 60.28 18.40 -11.33
N SER A 219 59.72 19.58 -11.01
CA SER A 219 60.45 20.72 -10.37
C SER A 219 59.73 22.09 -10.43
N ALA A 220 59.59 22.69 -9.24
CA ALA A 220 59.72 24.10 -8.84
C ALA A 220 59.06 25.30 -9.60
N VAL A 221 58.06 25.87 -8.89
CA VAL A 221 57.85 27.31 -8.53
C VAL A 221 59.08 28.26 -8.59
N PRO A 222 58.97 29.60 -8.83
CA PRO A 222 58.22 30.53 -7.95
C PRO A 222 57.57 31.81 -8.55
N GLY A 223 56.71 32.46 -7.75
CA GLY A 223 56.12 33.79 -8.06
C GLY A 223 55.11 34.31 -7.02
N ALA A 224 55.59 35.07 -6.03
CA ALA A 224 54.83 35.84 -5.02
C ALA A 224 54.30 37.18 -5.61
N SER A 225 53.39 38.00 -5.03
CA SER A 225 52.42 37.91 -3.91
C SER A 225 51.51 39.17 -3.92
N SER A 226 50.59 39.26 -2.94
CA SER A 226 50.00 40.50 -2.36
C SER A 226 48.84 41.20 -3.12
N GLY A 227 47.75 41.51 -2.40
CA GLY A 227 46.58 42.17 -3.01
C GLY A 227 45.43 42.73 -2.16
N ARG A 228 45.48 42.70 -0.81
CA ARG A 228 44.70 43.56 0.12
C ARG A 228 43.16 43.38 0.24
N SER A 229 42.73 43.07 1.46
CA SER A 229 41.35 43.18 1.96
C SER A 229 40.81 44.62 1.93
N VAL A 230 39.49 44.77 1.78
CA VAL A 230 38.78 45.99 2.22
C VAL A 230 37.63 45.57 3.13
N GLU A 231 37.72 46.02 4.37
CA GLU A 231 36.68 45.93 5.40
C GLU A 231 35.72 47.11 5.24
N SER A 232 34.41 46.86 5.31
CA SER A 232 33.42 47.94 5.44
C SER A 232 32.11 47.50 6.07
N GLY A 233 31.66 48.32 7.02
CA GLY A 233 30.34 48.35 7.61
C GLY A 233 30.32 49.37 8.75
N PRO A 234 29.16 49.70 9.34
CA PRO A 234 27.82 49.73 8.76
C PRO A 234 27.39 51.20 8.46
N PRO A 235 26.13 51.43 8.06
CA PRO A 235 25.32 52.37 8.83
C PRO A 235 24.00 51.75 9.29
N GLY A 236 23.46 52.27 10.40
CA GLY A 236 22.22 51.79 11.02
C GLY A 236 21.01 52.69 10.76
N GLY A 237 19.86 52.27 11.31
CA GLY A 237 18.53 52.75 10.91
C GLY A 237 18.00 51.83 9.79
N GLU A 238 16.81 51.24 9.87
CA GLU A 238 15.65 51.57 10.70
C GLU A 238 14.77 50.32 10.95
N SER A 239 14.12 50.26 12.11
CA SER A 239 13.31 49.10 12.51
C SER A 239 11.99 49.05 11.74
N ALA A 240 11.92 48.13 10.78
CA ALA A 240 10.65 47.57 10.31
C ALA A 240 10.58 46.11 10.75
N GLU A 241 9.98 45.86 11.91
CA GLU A 241 9.51 44.52 12.29
C GLU A 241 8.34 44.13 11.39
N SER A 242 8.64 43.77 10.14
CA SER A 242 7.75 42.95 9.33
C SER A 242 7.72 41.56 9.96
N SER A 243 6.84 41.40 10.94
CA SER A 243 6.54 40.13 11.58
C SER A 243 6.46 39.03 10.52
N PRO A 244 7.11 37.87 10.72
CA PRO A 244 6.66 36.67 10.05
C PRO A 244 5.24 36.45 10.56
N SER A 245 4.25 36.91 9.78
CA SER A 245 2.86 36.55 9.98
C SER A 245 2.85 35.05 10.07
N GLY A 246 2.50 34.54 11.26
CA GLY A 246 2.56 33.13 11.57
C GLY A 246 1.54 32.42 10.72
N GLY A 247 1.95 32.06 9.50
CA GLY A 247 1.36 31.00 8.72
C GLY A 247 1.46 29.75 9.57
N GLN A 248 0.44 29.54 10.39
CA GLN A 248 0.11 28.25 10.92
C GLN A 248 -0.15 27.39 9.68
N SER A 249 0.91 26.73 9.22
CA SER A 249 0.79 25.60 8.31
C SER A 249 -0.09 24.61 9.07
N VAL A 250 -1.38 24.61 8.74
CA VAL A 250 -2.35 23.61 9.20
C VAL A 250 -1.97 22.32 8.50
N GLY A 251 -0.89 21.70 8.99
CA GLY A 251 -0.46 20.39 8.58
C GLY A 251 -1.59 19.43 8.87
N SER A 252 -2.22 18.96 7.78
CA SER A 252 -2.96 17.70 7.70
C SER A 252 -3.78 17.36 8.96
N GLU A 253 -4.71 18.26 9.36
CA GLU A 253 -5.60 18.02 10.51
C GLU A 253 -6.23 16.61 10.58
N PRO A 254 -6.60 15.93 9.47
CA PRO A 254 -7.13 14.55 9.53
C PRO A 254 -6.19 13.50 10.15
N LEU A 255 -4.87 13.74 10.20
CA LEU A 255 -3.90 12.83 10.83
C LEU A 255 -3.82 13.01 12.35
N ARG A 256 -4.36 14.11 12.91
CA ARG A 256 -4.30 14.40 14.35
C ARG A 256 -5.29 13.52 15.12
N GLY A 257 -4.88 12.29 15.43
CA GLY A 257 -5.58 11.38 16.36
C GLY A 257 -6.23 10.15 15.74
N VAL A 258 -6.15 9.97 14.41
CA VAL A 258 -6.57 8.73 13.73
C VAL A 258 -5.41 7.71 13.76
N ASP A 259 -5.67 6.43 14.06
CA ASP A 259 -4.65 5.36 13.93
C ASP A 259 -4.20 5.31 12.45
N PRO A 260 -2.90 5.47 12.13
CA PRO A 260 -2.45 5.51 10.74
C PRO A 260 -2.84 4.28 9.91
N ALA A 261 -2.99 3.11 10.53
CA ALA A 261 -3.48 1.92 9.84
C ALA A 261 -4.96 2.07 9.39
N VAL A 262 -5.79 2.77 10.16
CA VAL A 262 -7.20 3.07 9.83
C VAL A 262 -7.28 3.94 8.60
N LEU A 263 -6.52 5.04 8.58
CA LEU A 263 -6.46 5.92 7.42
C LEU A 263 -5.93 5.18 6.18
N ARG A 264 -4.91 4.34 6.36
CA ARG A 264 -4.36 3.50 5.29
C ARG A 264 -5.41 2.54 4.72
N LEU A 265 -6.20 1.86 5.56
CA LEU A 265 -7.30 1.00 5.10
C LEU A 265 -8.44 1.79 4.42
N ALA A 266 -8.79 2.96 4.96
CA ALA A 266 -9.80 3.84 4.35
C ALA A 266 -9.39 4.27 2.93
N LEU A 267 -8.13 4.70 2.75
CA LEU A 267 -7.58 5.09 1.44
C LEU A 267 -7.49 3.91 0.44
N PHE A 268 -7.37 2.67 0.92
CA PHE A 268 -7.38 1.44 0.12
C PHE A 268 -8.78 0.88 -0.20
N THR A 269 -9.83 1.40 0.44
CA THR A 269 -11.21 0.90 0.22
C THR A 269 -11.75 1.26 -1.17
N ARG A 270 -11.12 2.22 -1.87
CA ARG A 270 -11.37 2.52 -3.28
C ARG A 270 -10.12 2.26 -4.11
N HIS A 271 -10.35 1.79 -5.33
CA HIS A 271 -9.31 1.64 -6.35
C HIS A 271 -8.57 2.96 -6.56
N HIS A 272 -7.29 2.92 -6.92
CA HIS A 272 -6.43 4.11 -6.92
C HIS A 272 -6.90 5.20 -7.92
N ASN A 273 -7.54 4.78 -9.01
CA ASN A 273 -8.17 5.65 -10.03
C ASN A 273 -9.59 6.16 -9.66
N ALA A 274 -10.12 5.80 -8.50
CA ALA A 274 -11.43 6.26 -8.01
C ALA A 274 -11.27 7.24 -6.84
N PRO A 275 -12.00 8.38 -6.82
CA PRO A 275 -11.93 9.33 -5.71
C PRO A 275 -12.29 8.71 -4.35
N VAL A 276 -11.67 9.21 -3.27
CA VAL A 276 -11.97 8.81 -1.89
C VAL A 276 -12.56 9.99 -1.13
N ARG A 277 -13.67 9.76 -0.42
CA ARG A 277 -14.17 10.68 0.61
C ARG A 277 -13.75 10.14 1.97
N LEU A 278 -13.08 10.97 2.76
CA LEU A 278 -12.72 10.66 4.14
C LEU A 278 -13.77 11.25 5.08
N GLU A 279 -14.87 10.52 5.21
CA GLU A 279 -15.97 10.79 6.13
C GLU A 279 -15.82 9.95 7.41
N ALA A 280 -16.50 10.36 8.49
CA ALA A 280 -16.31 9.76 9.82
C ALA A 280 -16.82 8.31 9.92
N ASP A 281 -17.83 7.96 9.13
CA ASP A 281 -18.34 6.60 8.95
C ASP A 281 -17.30 5.70 8.26
N VAL A 282 -16.68 6.16 7.17
CA VAL A 282 -15.61 5.43 6.44
C VAL A 282 -14.43 5.13 7.36
N LEU A 283 -14.01 6.10 8.18
CA LEU A 283 -12.96 5.90 9.19
C LEU A 283 -13.42 4.95 10.31
N GLY A 284 -14.69 5.03 10.72
CA GLY A 284 -15.29 4.11 11.71
C GLY A 284 -15.36 2.66 11.23
N GLU A 285 -15.76 2.43 9.98
CA GLU A 285 -15.80 1.10 9.35
C GLU A 285 -14.41 0.49 9.18
N ALA A 286 -13.42 1.31 8.77
CA ALA A 286 -12.03 0.90 8.68
C ALA A 286 -11.48 0.51 10.06
N GLN A 287 -11.74 1.30 11.10
CA GLN A 287 -11.34 0.99 12.48
C GLN A 287 -12.01 -0.28 13.01
N ALA A 288 -13.32 -0.43 12.81
CA ALA A 288 -14.05 -1.64 13.21
C ALA A 288 -13.50 -2.90 12.49
N THR A 289 -13.13 -2.76 11.21
CA THR A 289 -12.52 -3.85 10.42
C THR A 289 -11.13 -4.21 10.93
N LEU A 290 -10.24 -3.25 11.19
CA LEU A 290 -8.91 -3.54 11.74
C LEU A 290 -8.96 -4.17 13.13
N VAL A 291 -9.82 -3.67 14.02
CA VAL A 291 -10.01 -4.27 15.35
C VAL A 291 -10.53 -5.70 15.25
N ARG A 292 -11.45 -5.98 14.31
CA ARG A 292 -11.94 -7.35 14.06
C ARG A 292 -10.83 -8.26 13.52
N TRP A 293 -10.08 -7.79 12.53
CA TRP A 293 -9.03 -8.56 11.87
C TRP A 293 -7.81 -8.81 12.76
N ARG A 294 -7.28 -7.81 13.47
CA ARG A 294 -6.15 -8.01 14.41
C ARG A 294 -6.50 -9.02 15.51
N ARG A 295 -7.72 -8.95 16.07
CA ARG A 295 -8.24 -9.96 17.03
C ARG A 295 -8.40 -11.35 16.41
N ALA A 296 -8.84 -11.44 15.15
CA ALA A 296 -8.97 -12.71 14.43
C ALA A 296 -7.60 -13.35 14.18
N VAL A 297 -6.62 -12.57 13.69
CA VAL A 297 -5.22 -12.98 13.48
C VAL A 297 -4.58 -13.44 14.79
N ALA A 298 -4.73 -12.69 15.88
CA ALA A 298 -4.22 -13.07 17.21
C ALA A 298 -4.88 -14.33 17.78
N ARG A 299 -6.13 -14.62 17.42
CA ARG A 299 -6.80 -15.90 17.74
C ARG A 299 -6.22 -17.05 16.92
N TRP A 300 -6.06 -16.86 15.61
CA TRP A 300 -5.60 -17.90 14.69
C TRP A 300 -4.13 -18.28 14.90
N ALA A 301 -3.28 -17.31 15.27
CA ALA A 301 -1.85 -17.52 15.59
C ALA A 301 -1.60 -18.47 16.78
N ARG A 302 -2.62 -18.78 17.59
CA ARG A 302 -2.54 -19.80 18.66
C ARG A 302 -2.71 -21.24 18.16
N ARG A 303 -2.88 -21.44 16.86
CA ARG A 303 -2.92 -22.76 16.20
C ARG A 303 -1.62 -23.00 15.42
N PRO A 304 -1.24 -24.28 15.17
CA PRO A 304 -0.10 -24.57 14.31
C PRO A 304 -0.26 -23.92 12.94
N SER A 305 0.78 -23.22 12.48
CA SER A 305 0.82 -22.60 11.14
C SER A 305 0.58 -23.64 10.04
N ARG A 306 -0.06 -23.22 8.95
CA ARG A 306 -0.25 -23.99 7.73
C ARG A 306 -0.03 -23.08 6.53
N PRO A 307 0.56 -23.56 5.42
CA PRO A 307 0.82 -22.72 4.26
C PRO A 307 -0.46 -22.07 3.72
N VAL A 308 -0.31 -20.86 3.19
CA VAL A 308 -1.36 -20.18 2.39
C VAL A 308 -1.80 -21.13 1.26
N PRO A 309 -3.10 -21.45 1.13
CA PRO A 309 -3.61 -22.28 0.04
C PRO A 309 -3.30 -21.66 -1.33
N ASP A 310 -3.00 -22.50 -2.32
CA ASP A 310 -2.56 -22.00 -3.63
C ASP A 310 -3.68 -21.28 -4.40
N ASP A 311 -4.96 -21.63 -4.18
CA ASP A 311 -6.11 -20.91 -4.75
C ASP A 311 -6.26 -19.51 -4.14
N VAL A 312 -6.05 -19.38 -2.82
CA VAL A 312 -6.12 -18.11 -2.10
C VAL A 312 -4.93 -17.23 -2.51
N ARG A 313 -3.73 -17.82 -2.57
CA ARG A 313 -2.51 -17.16 -3.06
C ARG A 313 -2.68 -16.69 -4.51
N GLY A 314 -3.29 -17.52 -5.36
CA GLY A 314 -3.64 -17.20 -6.74
C GLY A 314 -4.56 -15.98 -6.80
N ARG A 315 -5.74 -16.05 -6.16
CA ARG A 315 -6.71 -14.94 -6.11
C ARG A 315 -6.13 -13.63 -5.56
N LEU A 316 -5.28 -13.69 -4.54
CA LEU A 316 -4.57 -12.52 -4.01
C LEU A 316 -3.62 -11.92 -5.05
N ARG A 317 -2.80 -12.76 -5.71
CA ARG A 317 -1.90 -12.29 -6.78
C ARG A 317 -2.66 -11.75 -7.97
N ASP A 318 -3.68 -12.45 -8.45
CA ASP A 318 -4.49 -12.03 -9.59
C ASP A 318 -5.21 -10.70 -9.33
N ALA A 319 -5.50 -10.37 -8.06
CA ALA A 319 -6.06 -9.07 -7.70
C ALA A 319 -5.02 -7.94 -7.77
N TRP A 320 -3.85 -8.09 -7.12
CA TRP A 320 -2.87 -7.00 -7.14
C TRP A 320 -2.03 -6.93 -8.42
N ASP A 321 -1.88 -8.02 -9.18
CA ASP A 321 -1.23 -8.02 -10.50
C ASP A 321 -2.14 -7.36 -11.58
N ASP A 322 -3.42 -7.13 -11.27
CA ASP A 322 -4.44 -6.49 -12.12
C ASP A 322 -4.66 -5.05 -11.61
N ASP A 323 -3.79 -4.13 -12.06
CA ASP A 323 -3.83 -2.68 -11.78
C ASP A 323 -3.80 -2.27 -10.29
N LEU A 324 -3.21 -3.11 -9.43
CA LEU A 324 -3.19 -2.94 -7.97
C LEU A 324 -4.61 -2.87 -7.38
N ASP A 325 -5.52 -3.79 -7.77
CA ASP A 325 -6.88 -3.89 -7.25
C ASP A 325 -6.94 -4.34 -5.77
N VAL A 326 -6.59 -3.41 -4.88
CA VAL A 326 -6.68 -3.59 -3.42
C VAL A 326 -8.12 -3.85 -2.94
N PRO A 327 -9.19 -3.21 -3.45
CA PRO A 327 -10.56 -3.59 -3.11
C PRO A 327 -10.82 -5.10 -3.26
N ARG A 328 -10.39 -5.70 -4.36
CA ARG A 328 -10.48 -7.16 -4.58
C ARG A 328 -9.55 -7.97 -3.67
N VAL A 329 -8.36 -7.48 -3.33
CA VAL A 329 -7.51 -8.08 -2.27
C VAL A 329 -8.25 -8.12 -0.92
N LEU A 330 -8.91 -7.01 -0.55
CA LEU A 330 -9.70 -6.93 0.69
C LEU A 330 -10.91 -7.87 0.66
N ASP A 331 -11.56 -8.06 -0.50
CA ASP A 331 -12.64 -9.03 -0.67
C ASP A 331 -12.17 -10.49 -0.52
N VAL A 332 -10.97 -10.83 -1.03
CA VAL A 332 -10.38 -12.15 -0.81
C VAL A 332 -10.11 -12.39 0.69
N LEU A 333 -9.64 -11.37 1.43
CA LEU A 333 -9.48 -11.47 2.88
C LEU A 333 -10.82 -11.63 3.62
N ARG A 334 -11.87 -10.87 3.23
CA ARG A 334 -13.24 -11.04 3.76
C ARG A 334 -13.78 -12.45 3.50
N GLY A 335 -13.47 -13.06 2.36
CA GLY A 335 -13.80 -14.47 2.07
C GLY A 335 -13.06 -15.43 3.01
N VAL A 336 -11.74 -15.28 3.14
CA VAL A 336 -10.87 -16.10 4.01
C VAL A 336 -11.27 -16.04 5.49
N GLU A 337 -11.75 -14.89 5.97
CA GLU A 337 -12.28 -14.70 7.32
C GLU A 337 -13.47 -15.64 7.62
N ASN A 338 -14.31 -15.89 6.62
CA ASN A 338 -15.61 -16.57 6.75
C ASN A 338 -15.62 -18.00 6.17
N GLU A 339 -14.59 -18.41 5.42
CA GLU A 339 -14.46 -19.73 4.79
C GLU A 339 -14.45 -20.85 5.85
N PRO A 340 -15.50 -21.68 5.99
CA PRO A 340 -15.71 -22.54 7.18
C PRO A 340 -14.61 -23.59 7.36
N ASP A 341 -14.22 -24.27 6.28
CA ASP A 341 -13.31 -25.42 6.31
C ASP A 341 -11.81 -25.03 6.25
N LEU A 342 -11.50 -23.73 6.11
CA LEU A 342 -10.13 -23.24 6.08
C LEU A 342 -9.50 -23.27 7.49
N PRO A 343 -8.38 -23.99 7.70
CA PRO A 343 -7.75 -24.06 9.03
C PRO A 343 -7.23 -22.70 9.50
N ASP A 344 -7.39 -22.42 10.79
CA ASP A 344 -6.90 -21.19 11.44
C ASP A 344 -5.44 -20.84 11.08
N GLY A 345 -4.53 -21.82 11.10
CA GLY A 345 -3.13 -21.60 10.73
C GLY A 345 -2.93 -21.11 9.28
N ALA A 346 -3.81 -21.53 8.36
CA ALA A 346 -3.80 -21.07 6.97
C ALA A 346 -4.44 -19.69 6.82
N ARG A 347 -5.50 -19.37 7.61
CA ARG A 347 -6.05 -18.00 7.71
C ARG A 347 -4.99 -17.02 8.21
N PHE A 348 -4.25 -17.39 9.26
CA PHE A 348 -3.14 -16.61 9.81
C PHE A 348 -2.07 -16.31 8.75
N GLU A 349 -1.51 -17.34 8.10
CA GLU A 349 -0.48 -17.14 7.07
C GLU A 349 -1.00 -16.36 5.86
N THR A 350 -2.29 -16.49 5.52
CA THR A 350 -2.91 -15.72 4.43
C THR A 350 -2.93 -14.23 4.76
N TYR A 351 -3.38 -13.87 5.96
CA TYR A 351 -3.39 -12.49 6.43
C TYR A 351 -1.97 -11.93 6.54
N ALA A 352 -1.02 -12.69 7.10
CA ALA A 352 0.39 -12.30 7.19
C ALA A 352 1.10 -12.22 5.82
N TYR A 353 0.61 -12.93 4.80
CA TYR A 353 1.09 -12.81 3.42
C TYR A 353 0.57 -11.54 2.75
N ALA A 354 -0.74 -11.28 2.84
CA ALA A 354 -1.36 -10.07 2.29
C ALA A 354 -0.85 -8.78 2.98
N ASP A 355 -0.57 -8.82 4.28
CA ASP A 355 -0.09 -7.64 5.03
C ASP A 355 1.31 -7.15 4.58
N ARG A 356 2.09 -7.97 3.86
CA ARG A 356 3.35 -7.53 3.24
C ARG A 356 3.11 -6.49 2.15
N LEU A 357 2.01 -6.64 1.40
CA LEU A 357 1.52 -5.67 0.43
C LEU A 357 0.79 -4.52 1.13
N LEU A 358 -0.16 -4.86 2.02
CA LEU A 358 -1.09 -3.88 2.57
C LEU A 358 -0.44 -2.97 3.63
N GLY A 359 0.46 -3.48 4.48
CA GLY A 359 1.13 -2.70 5.52
C GLY A 359 0.17 -2.14 6.58
N LEU A 360 -0.84 -2.91 6.98
CA LEU A 360 -1.87 -2.55 7.97
C LEU A 360 -1.51 -2.98 9.40
N ASP A 361 -0.39 -3.69 9.57
CA ASP A 361 0.07 -4.25 10.85
C ASP A 361 -1.03 -5.12 11.49
N LEU A 362 -1.42 -6.16 10.75
CA LEU A 362 -2.46 -7.11 11.15
C LEU A 362 -1.95 -8.08 12.24
N THR A 363 -0.63 -8.18 12.39
CA THR A 363 0.06 -8.96 13.42
C THR A 363 0.36 -8.19 14.72
N ARG A 364 -0.10 -6.94 14.85
CA ARG A 364 0.16 -6.08 16.01
C ARG A 364 -0.21 -6.69 17.36
N ASP A 365 -1.37 -7.37 17.42
CA ASP A 365 -1.96 -7.88 18.65
C ASP A 365 -1.46 -9.29 19.03
N LEU A 366 -0.42 -9.80 18.35
CA LEU A 366 0.16 -11.11 18.66
C LEU A 366 0.81 -11.12 20.05
N GLY A 367 0.29 -11.97 20.94
CA GLY A 367 0.79 -12.10 22.31
C GLY A 367 0.25 -11.06 23.31
N ALA A 368 -0.64 -10.17 22.89
CA ALA A 368 -1.37 -9.30 23.82
C ALA A 368 -2.22 -10.14 24.80
N PRO A 369 -2.28 -9.79 26.09
CA PRO A 369 -3.18 -10.45 27.04
C PRO A 369 -4.64 -10.22 26.62
N SER A 370 -5.43 -11.30 26.67
CA SER A 370 -6.84 -11.36 26.24
C SER A 370 -7.82 -10.77 27.24
#